data_AF-A0A690LP66-F1
#
_entry.id   AF-A0A690LP66-F1
#
_cell.length_a   1.000
_cell.length_b   1.000
_cell.length_c   1.000
_cell.angle_alpha   90.00
_cell.angle_beta   90.00
_cell.angle_gamma   90.00
#
_symmetry.space_group_name_H-M   'P 1'
#
loop_
_entity.id
_entity.type
_entity.pdbx_description
1 polymer ?
#
loop_
_entity_poly.entity_id
_entity_poly.type
_entity_poly.pdbx_seq_one_letter_code
_entity_poly.pdbx_strand_id
1 'polypeptide(L)'
;IAGIFRSVSASAVLLDLNKQQIINALGLAGSFASGINEFLSNGSNSKVLHIANAIKNGILVANFAKNNMSGPLSIFEGRDNIFKCFGIEQECDKTELDKGLGEIWQSMQVSIKPYPSCHFAHGLIDCAIALKNDGLKADEIKSIRCFVDEVPISFICDPL
;
A
#
# COMPACT_ATOMS: atom_id res chain seq x y z
N ILE A 1 -5.66 -2.49 0.52
CA ILE A 1 -5.60 -3.96 0.73
C ILE A 1 -4.52 -4.32 1.75
N ALA A 2 -3.23 -4.36 1.42
CA ALA A 2 -2.18 -4.88 2.32
C ALA A 2 -2.03 -4.15 3.68
N GLY A 3 -2.31 -2.84 3.74
CA GLY A 3 -2.11 -2.03 4.94
C GLY A 3 -2.84 -2.52 6.21
N ILE A 4 -3.97 -3.22 6.06
CA ILE A 4 -4.71 -3.77 7.21
C ILE A 4 -3.92 -4.86 7.94
N PHE A 5 -3.15 -5.69 7.22
CA PHE A 5 -2.35 -6.74 7.83
C PHE A 5 -1.24 -6.17 8.69
N ARG A 6 -0.59 -5.07 8.26
CA ARG A 6 0.37 -4.33 9.11
C ARG A 6 -0.32 -3.81 10.38
N SER A 7 -1.50 -3.23 10.25
CA SER A 7 -2.25 -2.70 11.41
C SER A 7 -2.63 -3.81 12.39
N VAL A 8 -3.10 -4.96 11.90
CA VAL A 8 -3.39 -6.14 12.73
C VAL A 8 -2.14 -6.66 13.41
N SER A 9 -1.03 -6.84 12.69
CA SER A 9 0.21 -7.34 13.29
C SER A 9 0.72 -6.43 14.40
N ALA A 10 0.71 -5.10 14.19
CA ALA A 10 1.06 -4.14 15.24
C ALA A 10 0.09 -4.19 16.44
N SER A 11 -1.21 -4.25 16.16
CA SER A 11 -2.24 -4.35 17.22
C SER A 11 -2.13 -5.65 18.01
N ALA A 12 -1.75 -6.74 17.36
CA ALA A 12 -1.59 -8.04 17.99
C ALA A 12 -0.45 -8.04 19.01
N VAL A 13 0.67 -7.36 18.68
CA VAL A 13 1.78 -7.12 19.62
C VAL A 13 1.32 -6.27 20.80
N LEU A 14 0.65 -5.14 20.55
CA LEU A 14 0.19 -4.23 21.61
C LEU A 14 -0.86 -4.86 22.54
N LEU A 15 -1.59 -5.86 22.07
CA LEU A 15 -2.65 -6.53 22.82
C LEU A 15 -2.21 -7.84 23.49
N ASP A 16 -0.93 -8.21 23.36
CA ASP A 16 -0.34 -9.47 23.82
C ASP A 16 -1.10 -10.71 23.33
N LEU A 17 -1.45 -10.72 22.03
CA LEU A 17 -2.18 -11.84 21.45
C LEU A 17 -1.31 -13.10 21.37
N ASN A 18 -1.90 -14.25 21.71
CA ASN A 18 -1.24 -15.53 21.51
C ASN A 18 -1.27 -15.95 20.03
N LYS A 19 -0.50 -16.99 19.67
CA LYS A 19 -0.39 -17.53 18.30
C LYS A 19 -1.75 -17.77 17.63
N GLN A 20 -2.68 -18.41 18.32
CA GLN A 20 -3.98 -18.74 17.75
C GLN A 20 -4.81 -17.48 17.47
N GLN A 21 -4.75 -16.51 18.38
CA GLN A 21 -5.41 -15.21 18.20
C GLN A 21 -4.78 -14.42 17.04
N ILE A 22 -3.46 -14.45 16.87
CA ILE A 22 -2.77 -13.81 15.73
C ILE A 22 -3.25 -14.41 14.40
N ILE A 23 -3.29 -15.73 14.28
CA ILE A 23 -3.77 -16.43 13.07
C ILE A 23 -5.22 -16.01 12.76
N ASN A 24 -6.09 -16.03 13.76
CA ASN A 24 -7.47 -15.59 13.61
C ASN A 24 -7.58 -14.11 13.20
N ALA A 25 -6.78 -13.23 13.81
CA ALA A 25 -6.79 -11.80 13.51
C ALA A 25 -6.37 -11.51 12.07
N LEU A 26 -5.31 -12.17 11.58
CA LEU A 26 -4.87 -12.07 10.18
C LEU A 26 -5.94 -12.63 9.23
N GLY A 27 -6.59 -13.73 9.58
CA GLY A 27 -7.72 -14.27 8.83
C GLY A 27 -8.87 -13.27 8.72
N LEU A 28 -9.32 -12.72 9.85
CA LEU A 28 -10.38 -11.71 9.90
C LEU A 28 -10.02 -10.44 9.12
N ALA A 29 -8.74 -10.04 9.12
CA ALA A 29 -8.25 -8.91 8.33
C ALA A 29 -8.55 -9.08 6.83
N GLY A 30 -8.48 -10.30 6.32
CA GLY A 30 -8.83 -10.62 4.94
C GLY A 30 -10.25 -10.18 4.56
N SER A 31 -11.21 -10.30 5.47
CA SER A 31 -12.61 -9.88 5.22
C SER A 31 -12.80 -8.35 5.15
N PHE A 32 -11.86 -7.56 5.67
CA PHE A 32 -11.91 -6.10 5.66
C PHE A 32 -10.90 -5.47 4.67
N ALA A 33 -10.01 -6.29 4.09
CA ALA A 33 -9.01 -5.84 3.12
C ALA A 33 -9.72 -5.26 1.88
N SER A 34 -9.48 -3.98 1.60
CA SER A 34 -10.22 -3.24 0.56
C SER A 34 -9.47 -1.97 0.11
N GLY A 35 -10.11 -1.20 -0.78
CA GLY A 35 -9.63 0.06 -1.36
C GLY A 35 -9.55 -0.02 -2.88
N ILE A 36 -10.10 0.97 -3.58
CA ILE A 36 -10.14 1.03 -5.05
C ILE A 36 -9.38 2.26 -5.56
N ASN A 37 -8.93 2.21 -6.82
CA ASN A 37 -8.16 3.30 -7.41
C ASN A 37 -9.01 4.36 -8.15
N GLU A 38 -10.34 4.25 -8.13
CA GLU A 38 -11.24 5.17 -8.85
C GLU A 38 -11.06 6.64 -8.45
N PHE A 39 -10.51 6.94 -7.28
CA PHE A 39 -10.15 8.31 -6.92
C PHE A 39 -9.18 8.98 -7.92
N LEU A 40 -8.46 8.21 -8.73
CA LEU A 40 -7.57 8.73 -9.77
C LEU A 40 -8.35 9.42 -10.89
N SER A 41 -9.59 9.02 -11.19
CA SER A 41 -10.35 9.55 -12.33
C SER A 41 -10.74 11.02 -12.18
N ASN A 42 -10.81 11.52 -10.95
CA ASN A 42 -11.20 12.90 -10.65
C ASN A 42 -10.34 13.57 -9.56
N GLY A 43 -9.23 12.95 -9.16
CA GLY A 43 -8.37 13.47 -8.09
C GLY A 43 -9.04 13.51 -6.71
N SER A 44 -10.03 12.65 -6.44
CA SER A 44 -10.74 12.63 -5.17
C SER A 44 -9.79 12.41 -3.98
N ASN A 45 -10.05 13.13 -2.89
CA ASN A 45 -9.32 12.99 -1.63
C ASN A 45 -9.70 11.71 -0.85
N SER A 46 -10.62 10.90 -1.38
CA SER A 46 -11.09 9.66 -0.75
C SER A 46 -9.98 8.66 -0.48
N LYS A 47 -8.85 8.73 -1.21
CA LYS A 47 -7.65 7.93 -0.95
C LYS A 47 -7.20 7.96 0.52
N VAL A 48 -7.36 9.10 1.21
CA VAL A 48 -6.99 9.24 2.62
C VAL A 48 -7.78 8.26 3.50
N LEU A 49 -9.05 8.00 3.16
CA LEU A 49 -9.90 7.05 3.87
C LEU A 49 -9.39 5.61 3.78
N HIS A 50 -8.63 5.24 2.75
CA HIS A 50 -8.09 3.88 2.64
C HIS A 50 -7.16 3.53 3.80
N ILE A 51 -6.32 4.48 4.20
CA ILE A 51 -5.39 4.31 5.32
C ILE A 51 -6.17 4.29 6.63
N ALA A 52 -7.09 5.23 6.83
CA ALA A 52 -7.93 5.29 8.02
C ALA A 52 -8.75 4.01 8.20
N ASN A 53 -9.35 3.49 7.12
CA ASN A 53 -10.14 2.26 7.14
C ASN A 53 -9.27 1.04 7.48
N ALA A 54 -8.07 0.93 6.89
CA ALA A 54 -7.15 -0.15 7.20
C ALA A 54 -6.70 -0.15 8.67
N ILE A 55 -6.37 1.02 9.23
CA ILE A 55 -5.92 1.15 10.62
C ILE A 55 -7.08 0.85 11.59
N LYS A 56 -8.23 1.50 11.39
CA LYS A 56 -9.41 1.31 12.24
C LYS A 56 -9.83 -0.17 12.27
N ASN A 57 -9.94 -0.79 11.10
CA ASN A 57 -10.40 -2.18 11.02
C ASN A 57 -9.35 -3.15 11.53
N GLY A 58 -8.05 -2.87 11.38
CA GLY A 58 -7.00 -3.70 11.95
C GLY A 58 -7.05 -3.77 13.48
N ILE A 59 -7.23 -2.62 14.13
CA ILE A 59 -7.45 -2.56 15.58
C ILE A 59 -8.72 -3.33 15.99
N LEU A 60 -9.80 -3.16 15.22
CA LEU A 60 -11.08 -3.81 15.48
C LEU A 60 -10.96 -5.35 15.42
N VAL A 61 -10.43 -5.91 14.33
CA VAL A 61 -10.37 -7.36 14.16
C VAL A 61 -9.36 -8.03 15.10
N ALA A 62 -8.28 -7.32 15.49
CA ALA A 62 -7.38 -7.79 16.52
C ALA A 62 -8.10 -7.95 17.88
N ASN A 63 -9.00 -7.00 18.22
CA ASN A 63 -9.83 -7.11 19.43
C ASN A 63 -10.87 -8.25 19.33
N PHE A 64 -11.44 -8.50 18.15
CA PHE A 64 -12.30 -9.67 17.97
C PHE A 64 -11.55 -10.98 18.20
N ALA A 65 -10.36 -11.12 17.62
CA ALA A 65 -9.53 -12.30 17.83
C ALA A 65 -9.08 -12.45 19.28
N LYS A 66 -8.77 -11.35 19.99
CA LYS A 66 -8.50 -11.34 21.44
C LYS A 66 -9.64 -11.98 22.24
N ASN A 67 -10.86 -11.75 21.80
CA ASN A 67 -12.08 -12.31 22.38
C ASN A 67 -12.51 -13.63 21.72
N ASN A 68 -11.56 -14.37 21.15
CA ASN A 68 -11.71 -15.71 20.59
C ASN A 68 -12.65 -15.83 19.37
N MET A 69 -12.90 -14.73 18.64
CA MET A 69 -13.52 -14.84 17.32
C MET A 69 -12.56 -15.53 16.34
N SER A 70 -13.03 -16.57 15.66
CA SER A 70 -12.25 -17.31 14.66
C SER A 70 -12.19 -16.59 13.32
N GLY A 71 -11.06 -16.67 12.63
CA GLY A 71 -10.88 -16.21 11.26
C GLY A 71 -10.44 -17.34 10.32
N PRO A 72 -10.44 -17.13 8.99
CA PRO A 72 -9.83 -18.05 8.02
C PRO A 72 -8.35 -18.32 8.34
N LEU A 73 -8.01 -19.57 8.66
CA LEU A 73 -6.67 -19.93 9.16
C LEU A 73 -5.58 -19.88 8.09
N SER A 74 -5.96 -19.95 6.81
CA SER A 74 -5.06 -20.04 5.67
C SER A 74 -5.25 -18.87 4.70
N ILE A 75 -5.38 -17.63 5.21
CA ILE A 75 -5.73 -16.46 4.40
C ILE A 75 -4.75 -16.17 3.25
N PHE A 76 -3.49 -16.59 3.37
CA PHE A 76 -2.45 -16.38 2.35
C PHE A 76 -2.25 -17.57 1.40
N GLU A 77 -2.64 -18.79 1.80
CA GLU A 77 -2.29 -20.02 1.08
C GLU A 77 -3.47 -20.95 0.75
N GLY A 78 -4.62 -20.73 1.37
CA GLY A 78 -5.81 -21.58 1.19
C GLY A 78 -6.42 -21.50 -0.20
N ARG A 79 -7.41 -22.38 -0.44
CA ARG A 79 -8.14 -22.48 -1.72
C ARG A 79 -8.69 -21.16 -2.24
N ASP A 80 -9.20 -20.33 -1.33
CA ASP A 80 -9.81 -19.03 -1.59
C ASP A 80 -9.03 -17.92 -0.87
N ASN A 81 -7.70 -17.98 -0.97
CA ASN A 81 -6.78 -17.02 -0.36
C ASN A 81 -6.96 -15.60 -0.92
N ILE A 82 -6.39 -14.63 -0.22
CA ILE A 82 -6.52 -13.22 -0.57
C ILE A 82 -6.00 -12.88 -1.97
N PHE A 83 -4.90 -13.49 -2.42
CA PHE A 83 -4.32 -13.20 -3.73
C PHE A 83 -5.27 -13.61 -4.85
N LYS A 84 -5.86 -14.79 -4.72
CA LYS A 84 -6.90 -15.28 -5.64
C LYS A 84 -8.13 -14.38 -5.65
N CYS A 85 -8.60 -13.97 -4.47
CA CYS A 85 -9.76 -13.07 -4.34
C CYS A 85 -9.56 -11.71 -5.02
N PHE A 86 -8.31 -11.22 -5.07
CA PHE A 86 -7.97 -9.97 -5.77
C PHE A 86 -7.41 -10.20 -7.18
N GLY A 87 -7.44 -11.43 -7.70
CA GLY A 87 -7.04 -11.75 -9.06
C GLY A 87 -5.54 -11.65 -9.34
N ILE A 88 -4.69 -11.74 -8.30
CA ILE A 88 -3.23 -11.59 -8.40
C ILE A 88 -2.44 -12.85 -8.02
N GLU A 89 -3.11 -14.01 -7.99
CA GLU A 89 -2.47 -15.25 -7.50
C GLU A 89 -1.31 -15.71 -8.40
N GLN A 90 -1.40 -15.48 -9.70
CA GLN A 90 -0.37 -15.94 -10.65
C GLN A 90 0.88 -15.05 -10.63
N GLU A 91 0.73 -13.75 -10.33
CA GLU A 91 1.84 -12.81 -10.20
C GLU A 91 2.45 -12.79 -8.79
N CYS A 92 1.81 -13.46 -7.82
CA CYS A 92 2.25 -13.44 -6.43
C CYS A 92 3.24 -14.56 -6.14
N ASP A 93 4.48 -14.18 -5.85
CA ASP A 93 5.43 -15.06 -5.17
C ASP A 93 5.15 -15.07 -3.65
N LYS A 94 4.47 -16.13 -3.20
CA LYS A 94 4.13 -16.29 -1.78
C LYS A 94 5.36 -16.52 -0.89
N THR A 95 6.51 -16.89 -1.46
CA THR A 95 7.76 -17.08 -0.69
C THR A 95 8.31 -15.76 -0.16
N GLU A 96 7.88 -14.61 -0.71
CA GLU A 96 8.30 -13.30 -0.23
C GLU A 96 7.55 -12.84 1.04
N LEU A 97 6.50 -13.55 1.47
CA LEU A 97 5.67 -13.12 2.61
C LEU A 97 6.39 -13.14 3.96
N ASP A 98 7.22 -14.15 4.19
CA ASP A 98 7.97 -14.37 5.42
C ASP A 98 9.49 -14.29 5.21
N LYS A 99 9.93 -13.97 4.00
CA LYS A 99 11.35 -13.85 3.65
C LYS A 99 12.05 -12.81 4.51
N GLY A 100 13.06 -13.28 5.26
CA GLY A 100 13.84 -12.46 6.17
C GLY A 100 13.04 -11.93 7.36
N LEU A 101 11.91 -12.54 7.71
CA LEU A 101 11.14 -12.16 8.90
C LEU A 101 12.01 -12.32 10.16
N GLY A 102 12.12 -11.25 10.94
CA GLY A 102 12.98 -11.20 12.14
C GLY A 102 14.42 -10.74 11.87
N GLU A 103 14.84 -10.71 10.60
CA GLU A 103 16.19 -10.29 10.18
C GLU A 103 16.16 -8.96 9.42
N ILE A 104 15.19 -8.81 8.51
CA ILE A 104 15.07 -7.65 7.62
C ILE A 104 13.94 -6.74 8.10
N TRP A 105 14.32 -5.54 8.55
CA TRP A 105 13.39 -4.50 8.95
C TRP A 105 12.97 -3.64 7.75
N GLN A 106 11.91 -4.04 7.04
CA GLN A 106 11.39 -3.33 5.86
C GLN A 106 11.02 -1.87 6.11
N SER A 107 10.76 -1.48 7.37
CA SER A 107 10.56 -0.08 7.76
C SER A 107 11.78 0.80 7.46
N MET A 108 12.99 0.25 7.51
CA MET A 108 14.22 0.97 7.20
C MET A 108 14.43 1.17 5.69
N GLN A 109 13.65 0.49 4.86
CA GLN A 109 13.69 0.58 3.40
C GLN A 109 12.60 1.53 2.85
N VAL A 110 11.90 2.28 3.72
CA VAL A 110 10.86 3.23 3.31
C VAL A 110 11.50 4.58 2.97
N SER A 111 11.18 5.10 1.77
CA SER A 111 11.63 6.42 1.34
C SER A 111 10.82 7.54 1.99
N ILE A 112 11.48 8.66 2.28
CA ILE A 112 10.83 9.91 2.70
C ILE A 112 10.59 10.73 1.44
N LYS A 113 9.33 11.16 1.22
CA LYS A 113 8.98 11.95 0.04
C LYS A 113 9.59 13.36 0.12
N PRO A 114 10.36 13.79 -0.89
CA PRO A 114 10.83 15.18 -0.97
C PRO A 114 9.72 16.15 -1.37
N TYR A 115 8.71 15.67 -2.10
CA TYR A 115 7.61 16.49 -2.62
C TYR A 115 6.23 15.89 -2.25
N PRO A 116 5.22 16.74 -1.95
CA PRO A 116 3.86 16.31 -1.62
C PRO A 116 3.06 15.92 -2.89
N SER A 117 3.63 15.06 -3.72
CA SER A 117 3.05 14.59 -4.99
C SER A 117 3.12 13.05 -5.09
N CYS A 118 2.54 12.50 -6.18
CA CYS A 118 2.73 11.09 -6.53
C CYS A 118 4.22 10.80 -6.71
N HIS A 119 4.69 9.66 -6.21
CA HIS A 119 6.12 9.30 -6.27
C HIS A 119 6.66 9.29 -7.70
N PHE A 120 5.84 8.85 -8.66
CA PHE A 120 6.23 8.81 -10.07
C PHE A 120 6.49 10.19 -10.70
N ALA A 121 6.01 11.28 -10.08
CA ALA A 121 6.31 12.64 -10.54
C ALA A 121 7.63 13.18 -9.97
N HIS A 122 8.24 12.52 -8.99
CA HIS A 122 9.38 13.07 -8.24
C HIS A 122 10.59 13.32 -9.14
N GLY A 123 10.97 12.34 -9.97
CA GLY A 123 12.09 12.51 -10.91
C GLY A 123 11.85 13.64 -11.92
N LEU A 124 10.61 13.83 -12.38
CA LEU A 124 10.26 14.94 -13.29
C LEU A 124 10.37 16.29 -12.59
N ILE A 125 9.97 16.36 -11.31
CA ILE A 125 10.11 17.56 -10.48
C ILE A 125 11.60 17.87 -10.26
N ASP A 126 12.43 16.88 -9.97
CA ASP A 126 13.88 17.05 -9.82
C ASP A 126 14.51 17.60 -11.10
N CYS A 127 14.16 17.07 -12.28
CA CYS A 127 14.64 17.60 -13.56
C CYS A 127 14.21 19.05 -13.78
N ALA A 128 12.95 19.39 -13.47
CA ALA A 128 12.46 20.76 -13.61
C ALA A 128 13.20 21.74 -12.66
N ILE A 129 13.48 21.30 -11.43
CA ILE A 129 14.27 22.09 -10.47
C ILE A 129 15.70 22.27 -10.96
N ALA A 130 16.34 21.23 -11.50
CA ALA A 130 17.69 21.32 -12.05
C ALA A 130 17.77 22.32 -13.21
N LEU A 131 16.85 22.24 -14.19
CA LEU A 131 16.80 23.18 -15.31
C LEU A 131 16.60 24.63 -14.85
N LYS A 132 15.73 24.83 -13.85
CA LYS A 132 15.53 26.15 -13.23
C LYS A 132 16.82 26.67 -12.59
N ASN A 133 17.56 25.81 -11.88
CA ASN A 133 18.82 26.17 -11.24
C ASN A 133 19.93 26.50 -12.26
N ASP A 134 19.86 25.90 -13.45
CA ASP A 134 20.73 26.22 -14.59
C ASP A 134 20.34 27.53 -15.32
N GLY A 135 19.29 28.22 -14.84
CA GLY A 135 18.90 29.55 -15.29
C GLY A 135 17.76 29.59 -16.31
N LEU A 136 17.17 28.45 -16.67
CA LEU A 136 15.98 28.41 -17.54
C LEU A 136 14.81 29.14 -16.85
N LYS A 137 14.23 30.14 -17.54
CA LYS A 137 13.06 30.85 -17.02
C LYS A 137 11.77 30.25 -17.56
N ALA A 138 10.72 30.28 -16.74
CA ALA A 138 9.44 29.66 -17.09
C ALA A 138 8.77 30.30 -18.32
N ASP A 139 8.99 31.59 -18.56
CA ASP A 139 8.47 32.34 -19.71
C ASP A 139 9.19 32.01 -21.03
N GLU A 140 10.34 31.34 -20.98
CA GLU A 140 11.08 30.86 -22.15
C GLU A 140 10.61 29.46 -22.62
N ILE A 141 9.76 28.79 -21.83
CA ILE A 141 9.34 27.42 -22.08
C ILE A 141 8.11 27.38 -23.01
N LYS A 142 8.32 26.92 -24.25
CA LYS A 142 7.22 26.69 -25.21
C LYS A 142 6.45 25.39 -24.94
N SER A 143 7.14 24.33 -24.51
CA SER A 143 6.55 23.00 -24.27
C SER A 143 7.46 22.15 -23.39
N ILE A 144 6.88 21.25 -22.61
CA ILE A 144 7.60 20.25 -21.82
C ILE A 144 7.18 18.86 -22.32
N ARG A 145 8.17 17.98 -22.53
CA ARG A 145 7.93 16.56 -22.83
C ARG A 145 8.63 15.71 -21.78
N CYS A 146 7.85 14.94 -21.04
CA CYS A 146 8.33 14.02 -20.02
C CYS A 146 8.32 12.60 -20.57
N PHE A 147 9.39 11.85 -20.36
CA PHE A 147 9.41 10.41 -20.61
C PHE A 147 9.02 9.69 -19.33
N VAL A 148 8.02 8.82 -19.42
CA VAL A 148 7.43 8.12 -18.28
C VAL A 148 7.40 6.63 -18.62
N ASP A 149 7.77 5.80 -17.66
CA ASP A 149 7.68 4.34 -17.77
C ASP A 149 6.21 3.89 -17.89
N GLU A 150 5.98 2.70 -18.46
CA GLU A 150 4.64 2.17 -18.74
C GLU A 150 3.74 2.11 -17.49
N VAL A 151 4.29 1.69 -16.35
CA VAL A 151 3.52 1.55 -15.11
C VAL A 151 2.92 2.90 -14.66
N PRO A 152 3.71 3.98 -14.50
CA PRO A 152 3.19 5.27 -14.08
C PRO A 152 2.17 5.92 -15.01
N ILE A 153 2.11 5.56 -16.30
CA ILE A 153 1.16 6.18 -17.26
C ILE A 153 -0.26 6.17 -16.70
N SER A 154 -0.70 5.03 -16.15
CA SER A 154 -2.03 4.86 -15.56
C SER A 154 -2.28 5.66 -14.27
N PHE A 155 -1.24 6.25 -13.66
CA PHE A 155 -1.32 6.94 -12.37
C PHE A 155 -1.14 8.44 -12.45
N ILE A 156 -0.35 8.93 -13.41
CA ILE A 156 0.06 10.34 -13.50
C ILE A 156 -0.14 10.96 -14.87
N CYS A 157 -0.67 10.22 -15.84
CA CYS A 157 -1.01 10.72 -17.16
C CYS A 157 -2.50 10.50 -17.43
N ASP A 158 -3.16 11.51 -17.98
CA ASP A 158 -4.45 11.33 -18.63
C ASP A 158 -4.22 10.89 -20.09
N PRO A 159 -5.10 10.06 -20.67
CA PRO A 159 -5.08 9.84 -22.10
C PRO A 159 -5.21 11.19 -22.85
N LEU A 160 -4.39 11.37 -23.88
CA LEU A 160 -4.45 12.53 -24.78
C LEU A 160 -5.74 12.56 -25.58
#